data_AF-A0A1B6G5W1-F1
#
_entry.id   AF-A0A1B6G5W1-F1
#
_cell.length_a   1.000
_cell.length_b   1.000
_cell.length_c   1.000
_cell.angle_alpha   90.00
_cell.angle_beta   90.00
_cell.angle_gamma   90.00
#
_symmetry.space_group_name_H-M   'P 1'
#
loop_
_entity.id
_entity.type
_entity.pdbx_description
1 polymer ?
#
loop_
_entity_poly.entity_id
_entity_poly.type
_entity_poly.pdbx_seq_one_letter_code
_entity_poly.pdbx_strand_id
1 'polypeptide(L)'
;KSDIQIVGMSATIGNLSDIAAFLKADVYTQDFRPVELTEYVKVEEELFRVDHSVNNDVPLVFHSKLSFQYSQEQRQQDPDQIGALVEQVVPEHSCLVFCPSKKNCENVALLVCNVFKRSIMEYKCEEKKALFRALLSEGNGTVCPILKKTLPFGVAYHHSGDLEISIHWDTITQHQSIQAD
;
A
#
# COMPACT_ATOMS: atom_id res chain seq x y z
N LYS A 1 16.98 -40.87 -18.68
CA LYS A 1 16.99 -39.90 -17.55
C LYS A 1 16.60 -38.57 -18.16
N SER A 2 15.51 -37.96 -17.75
CA SER A 2 15.11 -36.65 -18.26
C SER A 2 15.86 -35.59 -17.47
N ASP A 3 16.57 -34.69 -18.14
CA ASP A 3 17.16 -33.53 -17.49
C ASP A 3 16.05 -32.55 -17.14
N ILE A 4 15.85 -32.30 -15.85
CA ILE A 4 14.85 -31.35 -15.35
C ILE A 4 15.51 -29.98 -15.31
N GLN A 5 15.00 -29.04 -16.09
CA GLN A 5 15.42 -27.64 -16.04
C GLN A 5 14.73 -26.94 -14.86
N ILE A 6 15.51 -26.21 -14.06
CA ILE A 6 15.02 -25.37 -12.96
C ILE A 6 15.25 -23.91 -13.35
N VAL A 7 14.20 -23.10 -13.28
CA VAL A 7 14.28 -21.64 -13.45
C VAL A 7 13.79 -20.99 -12.16
N GLY A 8 14.67 -20.24 -11.50
CA GLY A 8 14.39 -19.53 -10.25
C GLY A 8 14.29 -18.02 -10.47
N MET A 9 13.31 -17.38 -9.84
CA MET A 9 13.16 -15.92 -9.81
C MET A 9 13.14 -15.48 -8.35
N SER A 10 13.92 -14.45 -8.01
CA SER A 10 13.99 -13.90 -6.65
C SER A 10 14.00 -12.38 -6.67
N ALA A 11 13.67 -11.77 -5.53
CA ALA A 11 14.07 -10.40 -5.26
C ALA A 11 15.60 -10.30 -5.11
N THR A 12 16.12 -9.08 -5.03
CA THR A 12 17.55 -8.83 -4.77
C THR A 12 17.95 -9.44 -3.42
N ILE A 13 18.86 -10.41 -3.46
CA ILE A 13 19.38 -11.13 -2.28
C ILE A 13 20.91 -11.12 -2.33
N GLY A 14 21.56 -10.99 -1.18
CA GLY A 14 23.01 -10.82 -1.10
C GLY A 14 23.84 -12.06 -1.48
N ASN A 15 23.25 -13.26 -1.46
CA ASN A 15 23.94 -14.53 -1.64
C ASN A 15 23.51 -15.27 -2.92
N LEU A 16 23.14 -14.53 -3.97
CA LEU A 16 22.65 -15.11 -5.23
C LEU A 16 23.67 -16.06 -5.89
N SER A 17 24.97 -15.79 -5.71
CA SER A 17 26.07 -16.65 -6.17
C SER A 17 26.02 -18.06 -5.59
N ASP A 18 25.69 -18.18 -4.31
CA ASP A 18 25.67 -19.46 -3.59
C ASP A 18 24.52 -20.34 -4.08
N ILE A 19 23.36 -19.71 -4.30
CA ILE A 19 22.17 -20.36 -4.85
C ILE A 19 22.42 -20.84 -6.27
N ALA A 20 23.05 -20.01 -7.11
CA ALA A 20 23.40 -20.36 -8.48
C ALA A 20 24.39 -21.52 -8.53
N ALA A 21 25.42 -21.51 -7.69
CA ALA A 21 26.37 -22.62 -7.58
C ALA A 21 25.70 -23.92 -7.12
N PHE A 22 24.79 -23.84 -6.14
CA PHE A 22 24.02 -24.98 -5.65
C PHE A 22 23.14 -25.60 -6.75
N LEU A 23 22.45 -24.75 -7.53
CA LEU A 23 21.56 -25.18 -8.62
C LEU A 23 22.30 -25.50 -9.92
N LYS A 24 23.60 -25.20 -10.01
CA LYS A 24 24.39 -25.21 -11.26
C LYS A 24 23.71 -24.38 -12.35
N ALA A 25 23.25 -23.19 -11.97
CA ALA A 25 22.48 -22.28 -12.82
C ALA A 25 23.30 -21.04 -13.20
N ASP A 26 22.97 -20.48 -14.35
CA ASP A 26 23.43 -19.14 -14.73
C ASP A 26 22.60 -18.07 -14.01
N VAL A 27 23.24 -16.94 -13.71
CA VAL A 27 22.59 -15.81 -13.01
C VAL A 27 22.34 -14.67 -13.98
N TYR A 28 21.14 -14.13 -13.92
CA TYR A 28 20.77 -12.88 -14.56
C TYR A 28 20.22 -11.90 -13.51
N THR A 29 20.85 -10.72 -13.39
CA THR A 29 20.48 -9.69 -12.43
C THR A 29 20.40 -8.34 -13.12
N GLN A 30 19.30 -7.61 -12.89
CA GLN A 30 19.14 -6.22 -13.31
C GLN A 30 18.32 -5.45 -12.27
N ASP A 31 18.63 -4.17 -12.10
CA ASP A 31 17.88 -3.25 -11.22
C ASP A 31 16.82 -2.44 -11.99
N PHE A 32 16.49 -2.86 -13.22
CA PHE A 32 15.51 -2.16 -14.05
C PHE A 32 14.11 -2.20 -13.43
N ARG A 33 13.45 -1.04 -13.38
CA ARG A 33 12.04 -0.87 -13.02
C ARG A 33 11.34 -0.06 -14.12
N PRO A 34 10.14 -0.47 -14.57
CA PRO A 34 9.39 0.28 -15.58
C PRO A 34 9.02 1.70 -15.14
N VAL A 35 8.84 1.92 -13.83
CA VAL A 35 8.50 3.21 -13.23
C VAL A 35 9.57 3.57 -12.21
N GLU A 36 10.02 4.82 -12.22
CA GLU A 36 10.99 5.33 -11.25
C GLU A 36 10.42 5.24 -9.84
N LEU A 37 11.22 4.68 -8.93
CA LEU A 37 10.91 4.62 -7.51
C LEU A 37 11.66 5.74 -6.80
N THR A 38 10.93 6.70 -6.23
CA THR A 38 11.52 7.70 -5.33
C THR A 38 11.16 7.37 -3.88
N GLU A 39 12.17 7.24 -3.03
CA GLU A 39 12.00 6.87 -1.64
C GLU A 39 12.18 8.08 -0.72
N TYR A 40 11.35 8.13 0.32
CA TYR A 40 11.36 9.19 1.31
C TYR A 40 11.28 8.61 2.73
N VAL A 41 11.89 9.34 3.67
CA VAL A 41 11.78 9.09 5.10
C VAL A 41 11.17 10.33 5.75
N LYS A 42 10.04 10.15 6.44
CA LYS A 42 9.43 11.18 7.26
C LYS A 42 9.97 11.10 8.68
N VAL A 43 10.47 12.21 9.19
CA VAL A 43 10.87 12.38 10.61
C VAL A 43 10.11 13.58 11.14
N GLU A 44 9.18 13.35 12.06
CA GLU A 44 8.26 14.38 12.54
C GLU A 44 7.53 15.07 11.36
N GLU A 45 7.76 16.38 11.18
CA GLU A 45 7.19 17.21 10.11
C GLU A 45 8.14 17.36 8.91
N GLU A 46 9.29 16.70 8.91
CA GLU A 46 10.29 16.83 7.85
C GLU A 46 10.31 15.57 6.98
N LEU A 47 10.40 15.79 5.66
CA LEU A 47 10.51 14.73 4.68
C LEU A 47 11.91 14.78 4.06
N PHE A 48 12.60 13.65 4.06
CA PHE A 48 13.93 13.47 3.49
C PHE A 48 13.85 12.51 2.32
N ARG A 49 14.44 12.87 1.18
CA ARG A 49 14.58 11.97 0.04
C ARG A 49 15.79 11.05 0.28
N VAL A 50 15.65 9.77 -0.08
CA VAL A 50 16.76 8.83 -0.08
C VAL A 50 17.55 9.00 -1.38
N ASP A 51 18.86 9.27 -1.26
CA ASP A 51 19.77 9.40 -2.40
C ASP A 51 20.74 8.22 -2.46
N HIS A 52 20.40 7.23 -3.30
CA HIS A 52 21.20 6.03 -3.51
C HIS A 52 22.51 6.27 -4.29
N SER A 53 22.72 7.47 -4.82
CA SER A 53 23.98 7.81 -5.49
C SER A 53 25.10 8.14 -4.51
N VAL A 54 24.76 8.45 -3.26
CA VAL A 54 25.70 8.89 -2.23
C VAL A 54 26.12 7.72 -1.36
N ASN A 55 27.42 7.41 -1.37
CA ASN A 55 28.01 6.32 -0.59
C ASN A 55 28.38 6.80 0.83
N ASN A 56 27.40 7.39 1.54
CA ASN A 56 27.55 7.86 2.92
C ASN A 56 26.75 6.97 3.88
N ASP A 57 27.13 6.96 5.16
CA ASP A 57 26.44 6.20 6.22
C ASP A 57 24.96 6.57 6.37
N VAL A 58 24.56 7.78 5.96
CA VAL A 58 23.17 8.26 5.97
C VAL A 58 22.82 8.89 4.61
N PRO A 59 22.12 8.17 3.71
CA PRO A 59 21.78 8.65 2.38
C PRO A 59 20.50 9.52 2.38
N LEU A 60 20.35 10.44 3.34
CA LEU A 60 19.15 11.27 3.50
C LEU A 60 19.42 12.73 3.13
N VAL A 61 18.64 13.26 2.19
CA VAL A 61 18.69 14.67 1.76
C VAL A 61 17.38 15.34 2.14
N PHE A 62 17.43 16.47 2.85
CA PHE A 62 16.23 17.23 3.19
C PHE A 62 15.45 17.59 1.92
N HIS A 63 14.16 17.24 1.88
CA HIS A 63 13.29 17.52 0.75
C HIS A 63 12.34 18.66 1.05
N SER A 64 11.56 18.55 2.13
CA SER A 64 10.52 19.54 2.44
C SER A 64 10.06 19.43 3.89
N LYS A 65 9.50 20.52 4.41
CA LYS A 65 8.70 20.49 5.64
C LYS A 65 7.22 20.30 5.30
N LEU A 66 6.61 19.29 5.88
CA LEU A 66 5.18 19.01 5.80
C LEU A 66 4.43 19.97 6.72
N SER A 67 3.36 20.57 6.20
CA SER A 67 2.47 21.44 6.97
C SER A 67 1.03 21.08 6.65
N PHE A 68 0.38 20.40 7.59
CA PHE A 68 -1.01 20.01 7.48
C PHE A 68 -1.87 20.83 8.43
N GLN A 69 -3.05 21.24 7.96
CA GLN A 69 -4.00 22.03 8.75
C GLN A 69 -4.84 21.11 9.64
N TYR A 70 -4.23 20.55 10.68
CA TYR A 70 -4.94 19.73 11.66
C TYR A 70 -5.47 20.55 12.84
N SER A 71 -6.71 20.25 13.25
CA SER A 71 -7.24 20.67 14.55
C SER A 71 -6.41 20.06 15.70
N GLN A 72 -6.65 20.53 16.92
CA GLN A 72 -6.02 19.91 18.09
C GLN A 72 -6.49 18.46 18.28
N GLU A 73 -7.77 18.18 18.04
CA GLU A 73 -8.30 16.81 18.12
C GLU A 73 -7.70 15.90 17.05
N GLN A 74 -7.57 16.38 15.81
CA GLN A 74 -6.97 15.59 14.71
C GLN A 74 -5.51 15.22 15.02
N ARG A 75 -4.73 16.13 15.61
CA ARG A 75 -3.34 15.83 16.04
C ARG A 75 -3.25 14.78 17.14
N GLN A 76 -4.26 14.68 18.00
CA GLN A 76 -4.30 13.63 19.02
C GLN A 76 -4.68 12.26 18.43
N GLN A 77 -5.53 12.26 17.40
CA GLN A 77 -6.00 11.03 16.75
C GLN A 77 -5.00 10.48 15.73
N ASP A 78 -4.28 11.35 15.04
CA ASP A 78 -3.31 11.02 14.00
C ASP A 78 -2.00 11.78 14.23
N PRO A 79 -1.23 11.38 15.27
CA PRO A 79 0.02 12.06 15.64
C PRO A 79 1.09 11.97 14.55
N ASP A 80 1.08 10.87 13.78
CA ASP A 80 2.03 10.63 12.70
C ASP A 80 1.59 11.24 11.36
N GLN A 81 0.40 11.86 11.29
CA GLN A 81 -0.17 12.51 10.12
C GLN A 81 -0.37 11.56 8.92
N ILE A 82 -0.68 10.29 9.19
CA ILE A 82 -0.91 9.26 8.16
C ILE A 82 -2.12 9.66 7.30
N GLY A 83 -3.21 10.14 7.92
CA GLY A 83 -4.40 10.56 7.21
C GLY A 83 -4.13 11.71 6.24
N ALA A 84 -3.31 12.68 6.64
CA ALA A 84 -2.95 13.82 5.82
C ALA A 84 -2.06 13.43 4.63
N LEU A 85 -1.09 12.53 4.85
CA LEU A 85 -0.26 11.98 3.77
C LEU A 85 -1.11 11.24 2.75
N VAL A 86 -2.10 10.47 3.21
CA VAL A 86 -3.04 9.79 2.33
C VAL A 86 -3.92 10.80 1.56
N GLU A 87 -4.42 11.85 2.21
CA GLU A 87 -5.24 12.90 1.57
C GLU A 87 -4.49 13.65 0.45
N GLN A 88 -3.15 13.65 0.44
CA GLN A 88 -2.38 14.21 -0.68
C GLN A 88 -2.42 13.35 -1.96
N VAL A 89 -2.82 12.08 -1.85
CA VAL A 89 -2.82 11.12 -2.96
C VAL A 89 -4.25 10.89 -3.50
N VAL A 90 -5.24 10.86 -2.62
CA VAL A 90 -6.64 10.60 -2.97
C VAL A 90 -7.39 11.91 -3.24
N PRO A 91 -8.41 11.93 -4.13
CA PRO A 91 -8.99 10.80 -4.89
C PRO A 91 -8.35 10.49 -6.25
N GLU A 92 -7.38 11.27 -6.70
CA GLU A 92 -6.79 11.18 -8.04
C GLU A 92 -6.01 9.87 -8.24
N HIS A 93 -5.32 9.43 -7.19
CA HIS A 93 -4.50 8.22 -7.18
C HIS A 93 -4.86 7.30 -6.00
N SER A 94 -4.24 6.12 -5.97
CA SER A 94 -4.35 5.16 -4.87
C SER A 94 -3.05 5.08 -4.08
N CYS A 95 -3.16 4.72 -2.80
CA CYS A 95 -2.02 4.52 -1.92
C CYS A 95 -2.14 3.19 -1.16
N LEU A 96 -1.00 2.63 -0.78
CA LEU A 96 -0.90 1.42 0.03
C LEU A 96 -0.18 1.74 1.33
N VAL A 97 -0.81 1.44 2.46
CA VAL A 97 -0.25 1.68 3.80
C VAL A 97 0.03 0.33 4.45
N PHE A 98 1.31 0.02 4.64
CA PHE A 98 1.72 -1.18 5.36
C PHE A 98 1.69 -0.93 6.87
N CYS A 99 1.03 -1.83 7.61
CA CYS A 99 0.93 -1.77 9.06
C CYS A 99 1.61 -2.98 9.71
N PRO A 100 2.18 -2.83 10.92
CA PRO A 100 2.98 -3.89 11.55
C PRO A 100 2.14 -5.05 12.11
N SER A 101 0.83 -4.89 12.27
CA SER A 101 -0.05 -5.94 12.78
C SER A 101 -1.43 -5.91 12.11
N LYS A 102 -2.15 -7.04 12.21
CA LYS A 102 -3.55 -7.17 11.76
C LYS A 102 -4.41 -6.05 12.35
N LYS A 103 -4.30 -5.83 13.66
CA LYS A 103 -5.09 -4.82 14.36
C LYS A 103 -4.73 -3.40 13.94
N ASN A 104 -3.45 -3.14 13.62
CA ASN A 104 -3.06 -1.83 13.09
C ASN A 104 -3.68 -1.57 11.72
N CYS A 105 -3.78 -2.57 10.84
CA CYS A 105 -4.44 -2.40 9.52
C CYS A 105 -5.88 -1.90 9.68
N GLU A 106 -6.65 -2.54 10.57
CA GLU A 106 -8.02 -2.14 10.90
C GLU A 106 -8.10 -0.72 11.49
N ASN A 107 -7.23 -0.42 12.47
CA ASN A 107 -7.25 0.85 13.18
C ASN A 107 -6.83 2.02 12.27
N VAL A 108 -5.81 1.83 11.42
CA VAL A 108 -5.36 2.85 10.46
C VAL A 108 -6.45 3.11 9.41
N ALA A 109 -7.13 2.07 8.92
CA ALA A 109 -8.25 2.26 8.00
C ALA A 109 -9.37 3.13 8.60
N LEU A 110 -9.71 2.91 9.88
CA LEU A 110 -10.68 3.73 10.59
C LEU A 110 -10.17 5.16 10.84
N LEU A 111 -8.89 5.31 11.21
CA LEU A 111 -8.24 6.61 11.41
C LEU A 111 -8.31 7.46 10.14
N VAL A 112 -7.93 6.89 8.99
CA VAL A 112 -7.97 7.59 7.70
C VAL A 112 -9.39 8.07 7.38
N CYS A 113 -10.40 7.23 7.61
CA CYS A 113 -11.81 7.61 7.39
C CYS A 113 -12.28 8.77 8.30
N ASN A 114 -11.73 8.89 9.51
CA ASN A 114 -12.08 9.96 10.43
C ASN A 114 -11.46 11.30 10.05
N VAL A 115 -10.27 11.27 9.42
CA VAL A 115 -9.58 12.48 8.96
C VAL A 115 -10.18 13.01 7.66
N PHE A 116 -10.63 12.12 6.77
CA PHE A 116 -11.18 12.51 5.48
C PHE A 116 -12.41 13.41 5.56
N LYS A 117 -12.47 14.35 4.62
CA LYS A 117 -13.68 15.13 4.34
C LYS A 117 -14.79 14.23 3.84
N ARG A 118 -16.02 14.48 4.28
CA ARG A 118 -17.20 13.67 3.92
C ARG A 118 -17.50 13.65 2.42
N SER A 119 -17.08 14.67 1.68
CA SER A 119 -17.22 14.73 0.22
C SER A 119 -16.55 13.57 -0.50
N ILE A 120 -15.53 12.93 0.08
CA ILE A 120 -14.89 11.74 -0.51
C ILE A 120 -15.86 10.58 -0.69
N MET A 121 -16.96 10.55 0.07
CA MET A 121 -17.99 9.51 -0.05
C MET A 121 -18.76 9.60 -1.37
N GLU A 122 -18.80 10.77 -2.00
CA GLU A 122 -19.48 11.01 -3.28
C GLU A 122 -18.62 10.53 -4.46
N TYR A 123 -17.29 10.52 -4.29
CA TYR A 123 -16.37 10.02 -5.31
C TYR A 123 -16.58 8.53 -5.56
N LYS A 124 -16.81 8.15 -6.82
CA LYS A 124 -17.06 6.77 -7.27
C LYS A 124 -18.12 6.03 -6.43
N CYS A 125 -19.20 6.74 -6.09
CA CYS A 125 -20.23 6.23 -5.18
C CYS A 125 -20.93 4.97 -5.71
N GLU A 126 -21.20 4.90 -7.01
CA GLU A 126 -21.88 3.74 -7.61
C GLU A 126 -20.97 2.50 -7.64
N GLU A 127 -19.68 2.68 -7.89
CA GLU A 127 -18.66 1.62 -7.84
C GLU A 127 -18.49 1.10 -6.43
N LYS A 128 -18.44 1.99 -5.42
CA LYS A 128 -18.41 1.60 -4.00
C LYS A 128 -19.66 0.81 -3.61
N LYS A 129 -20.85 1.21 -4.08
CA LYS A 129 -22.09 0.45 -3.86
C LYS A 129 -22.07 -0.90 -4.55
N ALA A 130 -21.56 -0.98 -5.78
CA ALA A 130 -21.43 -2.23 -6.51
C ALA A 130 -20.51 -3.21 -5.77
N LEU A 131 -19.34 -2.72 -5.31
CA LEU A 131 -18.40 -3.50 -4.50
C LEU A 131 -19.03 -3.96 -3.18
N PHE A 132 -19.77 -3.10 -2.49
CA PHE A 132 -20.49 -3.48 -1.28
C PHE A 132 -21.47 -4.64 -1.52
N ARG A 133 -22.21 -4.61 -2.63
CA ARG A 133 -23.14 -5.69 -3.00
C ARG A 133 -22.41 -6.98 -3.34
N ALA A 134 -21.27 -6.90 -4.04
CA ALA A 134 -20.44 -8.07 -4.34
C ALA A 134 -19.93 -8.73 -3.05
N LEU A 135 -19.36 -7.94 -2.14
CA LEU A 135 -18.91 -8.42 -0.82
C LEU A 135 -20.05 -9.04 -0.01
N LEU A 136 -21.25 -8.45 -0.04
CA LEU A 136 -22.41 -8.98 0.65
C LEU A 136 -22.86 -10.32 0.07
N SER A 137 -22.81 -10.47 -1.26
CA SER A 137 -23.15 -11.71 -1.95
C SER A 137 -22.16 -12.83 -1.63
N GLU A 138 -20.86 -12.52 -1.59
CA GLU A 138 -19.80 -13.49 -1.30
C GLU A 138 -19.78 -13.87 0.18
N GLY A 139 -19.96 -12.91 1.09
CA GLY A 139 -19.97 -13.13 2.54
C GLY A 139 -21.30 -13.65 3.10
N ASN A 140 -22.11 -14.38 2.30
CA ASN A 140 -23.40 -14.94 2.69
C ASN A 140 -24.35 -13.94 3.40
N GLY A 141 -24.47 -12.73 2.86
CA GLY A 141 -25.29 -11.66 3.44
C GLY A 141 -24.62 -10.88 4.57
N THR A 142 -23.33 -11.11 4.83
CA THR A 142 -22.54 -10.38 5.83
C THR A 142 -21.34 -9.71 5.19
N VAL A 143 -20.90 -8.62 5.81
CA VAL A 143 -19.68 -7.88 5.45
C VAL A 143 -19.03 -7.50 6.77
N CYS A 144 -17.69 -7.55 6.83
CA CYS A 144 -16.94 -7.15 8.01
C CYS A 144 -17.41 -5.77 8.54
N PRO A 145 -17.71 -5.63 9.85
CA PRO A 145 -18.19 -4.38 10.43
C PRO A 145 -17.27 -3.17 10.19
N ILE A 146 -15.96 -3.39 10.09
CA ILE A 146 -14.99 -2.33 9.80
C ILE A 146 -15.09 -1.93 8.34
N LEU A 147 -15.09 -2.90 7.43
CA LEU A 147 -15.22 -2.63 6.00
C LEU A 147 -16.55 -1.92 5.67
N LYS A 148 -17.66 -2.28 6.34
CA LYS A 148 -18.93 -1.56 6.21
C LYS A 148 -18.80 -0.06 6.50
N LYS A 149 -17.91 0.34 7.41
CA LYS A 149 -17.67 1.74 7.79
C LYS A 149 -16.67 2.44 6.87
N THR A 150 -15.66 1.72 6.39
CA THR A 150 -14.54 2.32 5.64
C THR A 150 -14.79 2.35 4.13
N LEU A 151 -15.52 1.37 3.58
CA LEU A 151 -15.80 1.27 2.14
C LEU A 151 -16.46 2.53 1.53
N PRO A 152 -17.42 3.21 2.20
CA PRO A 152 -17.96 4.46 1.68
C PRO A 152 -16.90 5.55 1.44
N PHE A 153 -15.82 5.55 2.21
CA PHE A 153 -14.69 6.47 2.04
C PHE A 153 -13.70 6.00 0.97
N GLY A 154 -13.89 4.82 0.37
CA GLY A 154 -12.93 4.21 -0.53
C GLY A 154 -11.72 3.60 0.18
N VAL A 155 -11.84 3.33 1.49
CA VAL A 155 -10.76 2.76 2.30
C VAL A 155 -11.06 1.30 2.62
N ALA A 156 -10.08 0.43 2.41
CA ALA A 156 -10.12 -0.97 2.78
C ALA A 156 -8.83 -1.33 3.53
N TYR A 157 -8.85 -2.45 4.25
CA TYR A 157 -7.66 -3.02 4.89
C TYR A 157 -7.53 -4.48 4.48
N HIS A 158 -6.32 -5.03 4.59
CA HIS A 158 -6.04 -6.42 4.25
C HIS A 158 -5.02 -7.01 5.23
N HIS A 159 -5.31 -8.19 5.75
CA HIS A 159 -4.35 -9.00 6.47
C HIS A 159 -4.70 -10.49 6.39
N SER A 160 -3.76 -11.38 6.76
CA SER A 160 -3.91 -12.84 6.66
C SER A 160 -5.04 -13.48 7.52
N GLY A 161 -5.81 -12.68 8.27
CA GLY A 161 -7.04 -13.13 8.93
C GLY A 161 -8.30 -13.04 8.07
N ASP A 162 -8.26 -12.32 6.94
CA ASP A 162 -9.44 -12.02 6.12
C ASP A 162 -9.53 -13.00 4.94
N LEU A 163 -9.99 -14.22 5.22
CA LEU A 163 -10.09 -15.29 4.22
C LEU A 163 -11.05 -14.95 3.05
N GLU A 164 -11.94 -13.97 3.22
CA GLU A 164 -12.96 -13.59 2.23
C GLU A 164 -12.62 -12.34 1.39
N ILE A 165 -11.68 -11.48 1.80
CA ILE A 165 -11.40 -10.20 1.10
C ILE A 165 -10.30 -10.35 0.04
N SER A 166 -9.48 -11.41 0.15
CA SER A 166 -8.29 -11.59 -0.70
C SER A 166 -8.62 -11.81 -2.19
N ILE A 167 -9.76 -12.44 -2.53
CA ILE A 167 -10.11 -12.76 -3.92
C ILE A 167 -10.54 -11.51 -4.71
N HIS A 168 -11.17 -10.54 -4.03
CA HIS A 168 -11.72 -9.36 -4.70
C HIS A 168 -10.69 -8.21 -4.83
N TRP A 169 -9.68 -8.15 -3.95
CA TRP A 169 -8.71 -7.06 -3.99
C TRP A 169 -7.74 -7.17 -5.16
N ASP A 170 -7.36 -8.39 -5.55
CA ASP A 170 -6.63 -8.65 -6.80
C ASP A 170 -7.42 -8.19 -8.03
N THR A 171 -8.75 -8.26 -8.01
CA THR A 171 -9.59 -7.82 -9.15
C THR A 171 -9.62 -6.29 -9.26
N ILE A 172 -9.64 -5.57 -8.13
CA ILE A 172 -9.71 -4.10 -8.13
C ILE A 172 -8.33 -3.46 -8.35
N THR A 173 -7.26 -4.04 -7.82
CA THR A 173 -5.90 -3.59 -8.13
C THR A 173 -5.52 -3.93 -9.58
N GLN A 174 -5.91 -5.10 -10.11
CA GLN A 174 -5.70 -5.41 -11.53
C GLN A 174 -6.50 -4.47 -12.45
N HIS A 175 -7.74 -4.12 -12.12
CA HIS A 175 -8.51 -3.17 -12.94
C HIS A 175 -7.93 -1.74 -12.92
N GLN A 176 -7.33 -1.29 -11.81
CA GLN A 176 -6.60 -0.01 -11.80
C GLN A 176 -5.28 -0.08 -12.57
N SER A 177 -4.64 -1.26 -12.63
CA SER A 177 -3.38 -1.45 -13.38
C SER A 177 -3.60 -1.57 -14.90
N ILE A 178 -4.79 -2.00 -15.33
CA ILE A 178 -5.13 -2.23 -16.75
C ILE A 178 -5.74 -0.97 -17.42
N GLN A 179 -6.12 0.05 -16.64
CA GLN A 179 -6.66 1.32 -17.18
C GLN A 179 -5.67 2.49 -17.17
N ALA A 180 -4.41 2.24 -16.82
CA ALA A 180 -3.31 3.19 -16.94
C ALA A 180 -2.41 2.81 -18.12
N ASP A 181 -2.98 2.79 -19.33
CA ASP A 181 -2.30 2.81 -20.63
C ASP A 181 -3.08 3.72 -21.59
#